data_AF-A0A7Y1VDI5-F1
#
_entry.id   AF-A0A7Y1VDI5-F1
#
_cell.length_a   1.000
_cell.length_b   1.000
_cell.length_c   1.000
_cell.angle_alpha   90.00
_cell.angle_beta   90.00
_cell.angle_gamma   90.00
#
_symmetry.space_group_name_H-M   'P 1'
#
loop_
_entity.id
_entity.type
_entity.pdbx_description
1 polymer ?
#
loop_
_entity_poly.entity_id
_entity_poly.type
_entity_poly.pdbx_seq_one_letter_code
_entity_poly.pdbx_strand_id
1 'polypeptide(L)'
;AIALGEVFNKALGNKLGMERYGFCLPMDDCLAQVAIDFGGRNWLEWDAEFKREMVGKMPTEMFFHFFKSFTDGAKSNLNIKAEGTNEHHKIEAIFKAFAKAIKMAKKRDVDNMVLPSTKGML
;
A
#
# COMPACT_ATOMS: atom_id res chain seq x y z
N ALA A 1 7.83 -8.45 6.43
CA ALA A 1 7.44 -7.35 5.54
C ALA A 1 8.49 -7.05 4.47
N ILE A 2 9.78 -6.91 4.81
CA ILE A 2 10.87 -6.67 3.84
C ILE A 2 10.87 -7.69 2.70
N ALA A 3 10.98 -8.98 3.02
CA ALA A 3 10.97 -10.05 2.02
C ALA A 3 9.72 -10.04 1.13
N LEU A 4 8.56 -9.66 1.68
CA LEU A 4 7.33 -9.51 0.89
C LEU A 4 7.48 -8.37 -0.12
N GLY A 5 7.94 -7.19 0.33
CA GLY A 5 8.20 -6.06 -0.56
C GLY A 5 9.21 -6.40 -1.66
N GLU A 6 10.32 -7.06 -1.31
CA GLU A 6 11.33 -7.47 -2.29
C GLU A 6 10.77 -8.42 -3.35
N VAL A 7 9.90 -9.35 -2.96
CA VAL A 7 9.21 -10.23 -3.90
C VAL A 7 8.30 -9.43 -4.83
N PHE A 8 7.59 -8.41 -4.33
CA PHE A 8 6.79 -7.53 -5.20
C PHE A 8 7.66 -6.77 -6.20
N ASN A 9 8.78 -6.19 -5.76
CA ASN A 9 9.70 -5.50 -6.66
C ASN A 9 10.24 -6.43 -7.76
N LYS A 10 10.58 -7.67 -7.41
CA LYS A 10 11.03 -8.69 -8.37
C LYS A 10 9.90 -9.16 -9.30
N ALA A 11 8.71 -9.43 -8.76
CA ALA A 11 7.60 -10.03 -9.50
C ALA A 11 6.94 -9.06 -10.49
N LEU A 12 6.90 -7.76 -10.19
CA LEU A 12 6.32 -6.76 -11.08
C LEU A 12 7.19 -6.51 -12.33
N GLY A 13 8.51 -6.68 -12.22
CA GLY A 13 9.44 -6.59 -13.34
C GLY A 13 9.30 -5.27 -14.10
N ASN A 14 9.15 -5.34 -15.42
CA ASN A 14 8.87 -4.17 -16.25
C ASN A 14 7.46 -3.62 -15.97
N LYS A 15 7.38 -2.31 -15.68
CA LYS A 15 6.16 -1.61 -15.28
C LYS A 15 5.42 -0.96 -16.46
N LEU A 16 5.77 -1.32 -17.67
CA LEU A 16 5.14 -0.81 -18.89
C LEU A 16 3.67 -1.25 -18.97
N GLY A 17 2.80 -0.28 -19.24
CA GLY A 17 1.34 -0.44 -19.21
C GLY A 17 0.75 -0.62 -17.81
N MET A 18 1.57 -0.59 -16.74
CA MET A 18 1.04 -0.57 -15.37
C MET A 18 0.55 0.83 -15.01
N GLU A 19 -0.25 0.86 -13.96
CA GLU A 19 -0.97 2.04 -13.52
C GLU A 19 -0.62 2.40 -12.08
N ARG A 20 -1.02 3.60 -11.67
CA ARG A 20 -0.93 4.07 -10.29
C ARG A 20 -2.34 4.25 -9.76
N TYR A 21 -2.64 3.70 -8.58
CA TYR A 21 -4.01 3.76 -8.05
C TYR A 21 -4.06 3.88 -6.54
N GLY A 22 -5.22 4.30 -6.07
CA GLY A 22 -5.64 4.14 -4.70
C GLY A 22 -7.00 3.49 -4.58
N PHE A 23 -7.33 3.08 -3.36
CA PHE A 23 -8.60 2.48 -3.01
C PHE A 23 -9.07 3.04 -1.67
N CYS A 24 -10.37 3.30 -1.58
CA CYS A 24 -11.05 3.72 -0.35
C CYS A 24 -12.04 2.61 0.05
N LEU A 25 -11.98 2.16 1.30
CA LEU A 25 -12.78 1.05 1.82
C LEU A 25 -13.41 1.45 3.16
N PRO A 26 -14.75 1.49 3.25
CA PRO A 26 -15.43 1.52 4.55
C PRO A 26 -15.48 0.12 5.17
N MET A 27 -15.38 0.06 6.49
CA MET A 27 -15.59 -1.15 7.29
C MET A 27 -16.15 -0.75 8.66
N ASP A 28 -17.44 -0.99 8.87
CA ASP A 28 -18.17 -0.60 10.08
C ASP A 28 -17.95 0.88 10.43
N ASP A 29 -17.30 1.18 11.56
CA ASP A 29 -16.99 2.53 12.03
C ASP A 29 -15.71 3.14 11.40
N CYS A 30 -15.07 2.42 10.48
CA CYS A 30 -13.80 2.80 9.88
C CYS A 30 -13.93 3.18 8.41
N LEU A 31 -13.16 4.18 7.98
CA LEU A 31 -12.84 4.46 6.59
C LEU A 31 -11.32 4.40 6.40
N ALA A 32 -10.85 3.53 5.49
CA ALA A 32 -9.43 3.41 5.14
C ALA A 32 -9.19 3.80 3.68
N GLN A 33 -8.11 4.55 3.45
CA GLN A 33 -7.65 4.97 2.13
C GLN A 33 -6.21 4.53 1.94
N VAL A 34 -5.92 3.86 0.83
CA VAL A 34 -4.56 3.44 0.48
C VAL A 34 -4.28 3.80 -0.97
N ALA A 35 -3.27 4.63 -1.21
CA ALA A 35 -2.73 4.91 -2.53
C ALA A 35 -1.32 4.32 -2.68
N ILE A 36 -1.04 3.73 -3.84
CA ILE A 36 0.23 3.06 -4.13
C ILE A 36 0.78 3.45 -5.50
N ASP A 37 2.09 3.68 -5.53
CA ASP A 37 2.87 3.88 -6.75
C ASP A 37 4.11 2.98 -6.70
N PHE A 38 4.20 2.02 -7.64
CA PHE A 38 5.39 1.20 -7.84
C PHE A 38 6.48 1.96 -8.61
N GLY A 39 6.73 3.21 -8.24
CA GLY A 39 7.55 4.15 -9.00
C GLY A 39 9.07 4.01 -8.82
N GLY A 40 9.55 2.99 -8.11
CA GLY A 40 10.98 2.74 -7.87
C GLY A 40 11.58 3.55 -6.72
N ARG A 41 10.77 4.34 -6.01
CA ARG A 41 11.16 5.14 -4.84
C ARG A 41 10.37 4.67 -3.63
N ASN A 42 11.05 4.47 -2.51
CA ASN A 42 10.44 4.09 -1.25
C ASN A 42 10.00 5.34 -0.47
N TRP A 43 8.71 5.41 -0.15
CA TRP A 43 8.17 6.41 0.77
C TRP A 43 6.92 5.86 1.44
N LEU A 44 6.72 6.21 2.70
CA LEU A 44 5.48 5.93 3.42
C LEU A 44 4.97 7.23 4.03
N GLU A 45 3.76 7.62 3.66
CA GLU A 45 2.94 8.57 4.40
C GLU A 45 1.90 7.79 5.21
N TRP A 46 1.84 8.04 6.51
CA TRP A 46 1.01 7.28 7.46
C TRP A 46 0.15 8.21 8.31
N ASP A 47 -1.15 8.16 8.09
CA ASP A 47 -2.18 8.98 8.75
C ASP A 47 -3.24 8.04 9.37
N ALA A 48 -2.80 7.24 10.33
CA ALA A 48 -3.67 6.33 11.07
C ALA A 48 -3.18 6.23 12.52
N GLU A 49 -3.92 6.86 13.43
CA GLU A 49 -3.64 6.83 14.85
C GLU A 49 -4.26 5.57 15.49
N PHE A 50 -3.49 4.85 16.31
CA PHE A 50 -3.98 3.74 17.12
C PHE A 50 -3.88 4.11 18.60
N LYS A 51 -4.98 3.90 19.35
CA LYS A 51 -5.03 4.25 20.78
C LYS A 51 -4.70 3.06 21.67
N ARG A 52 -4.93 1.84 21.18
CA ARG A 52 -4.53 0.60 21.84
C ARG A 52 -3.07 0.28 21.56
N GLU A 53 -2.36 -0.20 22.57
CA GLU A 53 -0.99 -0.72 22.44
C GLU A 53 -0.96 -2.02 21.61
N MET A 54 -1.98 -2.87 21.77
CA MET A 54 -2.02 -4.21 21.17
C MET A 54 -3.39 -4.52 20.55
N VAL A 55 -3.37 -5.23 19.43
CA VAL A 55 -4.53 -5.94 18.86
C VAL A 55 -4.22 -7.43 18.84
N GLY A 56 -4.91 -8.19 19.71
CA GLY A 56 -4.54 -9.58 19.99
C GLY A 56 -3.13 -9.65 20.58
N LYS A 57 -2.20 -10.29 19.86
CA LYS A 57 -0.78 -10.39 20.25
C LYS A 57 0.15 -9.47 19.44
N MET A 58 -0.41 -8.57 18.63
CA MET A 58 0.36 -7.69 17.74
C MET A 58 0.40 -6.25 18.30
N PRO A 59 1.59 -5.69 18.56
CA PRO A 59 1.73 -4.27 18.88
C PRO A 59 1.26 -3.40 17.72
N THR A 60 0.47 -2.36 18.00
CA THR A 60 -0.13 -1.53 16.95
C THR A 60 0.91 -0.69 16.18
N GLU A 61 2.02 -0.33 16.82
CA GLU A 61 3.16 0.31 16.17
C GLU A 61 3.75 -0.54 15.03
N MET A 62 3.64 -1.87 15.12
CA MET A 62 4.22 -2.77 14.13
C MET A 62 3.50 -2.72 12.78
N PHE A 63 2.28 -2.16 12.71
CA PHE A 63 1.60 -1.95 11.44
C PHE A 63 2.27 -0.84 10.61
N PHE A 64 2.67 0.28 11.24
CA PHE A 64 3.51 1.28 10.58
C PHE A 64 4.81 0.65 10.08
N HIS A 65 5.51 -0.08 10.95
CA HIS A 65 6.76 -0.75 10.58
C HIS A 65 6.59 -1.78 9.47
N PHE A 66 5.48 -2.51 9.44
CA PHE A 66 5.14 -3.42 8.36
C PHE A 66 5.08 -2.68 7.02
N PHE A 67 4.31 -1.60 6.91
CA PHE A 67 4.16 -0.86 5.66
C PHE A 67 5.44 -0.13 5.29
N LYS A 68 6.20 0.41 6.26
CA LYS A 68 7.49 1.04 5.99
C LYS A 68 8.47 0.03 5.39
N SER A 69 8.61 -1.11 6.05
CA SER A 69 9.44 -2.22 5.56
C SER A 69 8.99 -2.74 4.20
N PHE A 70 7.68 -2.77 3.93
CA PHE A 70 7.15 -3.14 2.63
C PHE A 70 7.58 -2.13 1.57
N THR A 71 7.40 -0.82 1.79
CA THR A 71 7.80 0.24 0.84
C THR A 71 9.29 0.19 0.51
N ASP A 72 10.12 -0.13 1.50
CA ASP A 72 11.57 -0.24 1.34
C ASP A 72 11.94 -1.42 0.43
N GLY A 73 11.37 -2.60 0.66
CA GLY A 73 11.60 -3.77 -0.19
C GLY A 73 10.97 -3.63 -1.59
N ALA A 74 9.77 -3.07 -1.67
CA ALA A 74 8.99 -2.93 -2.90
C ALA A 74 9.46 -1.78 -3.79
N LYS A 75 10.27 -0.85 -3.26
CA LYS A 75 10.62 0.42 -3.90
C LYS A 75 9.38 1.17 -4.37
N SER A 76 8.39 1.28 -3.48
CA SER A 76 7.09 1.89 -3.77
C SER A 76 6.77 3.04 -2.84
N ASN A 77 6.01 4.00 -3.33
CA ASN A 77 5.37 5.00 -2.48
C ASN A 77 4.02 4.47 -1.99
N LEU A 78 3.76 4.61 -0.70
CA LEU A 78 2.46 4.36 -0.09
C LEU A 78 1.96 5.61 0.64
N ASN A 79 0.68 5.91 0.47
CA ASN A 79 -0.04 6.85 1.33
C ASN A 79 -1.21 6.10 1.95
N ILE A 80 -1.23 6.03 3.28
CA ILE A 80 -2.23 5.29 4.04
C ILE A 80 -2.90 6.24 5.00
N LYS A 81 -4.24 6.28 4.95
CA LYS A 81 -5.07 6.99 5.92
C LYS A 81 -6.11 6.04 6.50
N ALA A 82 -6.41 6.16 7.79
CA ALA A 82 -7.56 5.48 8.37
C ALA A 82 -8.15 6.27 9.54
N GLU A 83 -9.46 6.46 9.48
CA GLU A 83 -10.28 6.99 10.58
C GLU A 83 -11.21 5.91 11.14
N GLY A 84 -11.66 6.08 12.37
CA GLY A 84 -12.49 5.12 13.09
C GLY A 84 -12.04 4.89 14.53
N THR A 85 -12.92 4.27 15.31
CA THR A 85 -12.74 4.07 16.75
C THR A 85 -12.17 2.70 17.09
N ASN A 86 -12.52 1.66 16.33
CA ASN A 86 -12.02 0.30 16.55
C ASN A 86 -10.72 0.05 15.78
N GLU A 87 -9.63 -0.27 16.49
CA GLU A 87 -8.33 -0.54 15.88
C GLU A 87 -8.31 -1.78 14.98
N HIS A 88 -9.08 -2.83 15.32
CA HIS A 88 -9.16 -4.02 14.47
C HIS A 88 -9.77 -3.67 13.11
N HIS A 89 -10.86 -2.90 13.10
CA HIS A 89 -11.52 -2.45 11.87
C HIS A 89 -10.59 -1.57 11.05
N LYS A 90 -9.87 -0.63 11.67
CA LYS A 90 -8.85 0.21 10.99
C LYS A 90 -7.76 -0.63 10.33
N ILE A 91 -7.14 -1.54 11.07
CA ILE A 91 -6.07 -2.38 10.55
C ILE A 91 -6.58 -3.24 9.39
N GLU A 92 -7.71 -3.93 9.58
CA GLU A 92 -8.27 -4.81 8.55
C GLU A 92 -8.68 -4.02 7.29
N ALA A 93 -9.29 -2.84 7.46
CA ALA A 93 -9.66 -1.96 6.37
C ALA A 93 -8.44 -1.48 5.57
N ILE A 94 -7.35 -1.09 6.25
CA ILE A 94 -6.09 -0.72 5.61
C ILE A 94 -5.55 -1.88 4.76
N PHE A 95 -5.48 -3.10 5.30
CA PHE A 95 -4.98 -4.26 4.54
C PHE A 95 -5.87 -4.60 3.34
N LYS A 96 -7.20 -4.51 3.49
CA LYS A 96 -8.14 -4.73 2.36
C LYS A 96 -8.00 -3.66 1.29
N ALA A 97 -7.92 -2.38 1.68
CA ALA A 97 -7.71 -1.27 0.76
C ALA A 97 -6.36 -1.40 0.04
N PHE A 98 -5.29 -1.74 0.77
CA PHE A 98 -3.97 -2.02 0.21
C PHE A 98 -3.99 -3.15 -0.83
N ALA A 99 -4.66 -4.27 -0.53
CA ALA A 99 -4.78 -5.37 -1.47
C ALA A 99 -5.54 -4.98 -2.76
N LYS A 100 -6.60 -4.16 -2.64
CA LYS A 100 -7.35 -3.64 -3.78
C LYS A 100 -6.53 -2.64 -4.60
N ALA A 101 -5.82 -1.72 -3.94
CA ALA A 101 -4.93 -0.76 -4.58
C ALA A 101 -3.83 -1.48 -5.38
N ILE A 102 -3.21 -2.52 -4.80
CA ILE A 102 -2.25 -3.37 -5.53
C ILE A 102 -2.90 -4.05 -6.73
N LYS A 103 -4.09 -4.65 -6.56
CA LYS A 103 -4.79 -5.35 -7.65
C LYS A 103 -5.03 -4.41 -8.84
N MET A 104 -5.38 -3.16 -8.56
CA MET A 104 -5.54 -2.14 -9.58
C MET A 104 -4.17 -1.76 -10.16
N ALA A 105 -3.17 -1.42 -9.34
CA ALA A 105 -1.88 -0.88 -9.80
C ALA A 105 -1.07 -1.87 -10.66
N LYS A 106 -1.20 -3.17 -10.37
CA LYS A 106 -0.54 -4.21 -11.18
C LYS A 106 -1.24 -4.50 -12.50
N LYS A 107 -2.48 -4.05 -12.70
CA LYS A 107 -3.22 -4.31 -13.94
C LYS A 107 -2.46 -3.62 -15.07
N ARG A 108 -2.21 -4.36 -16.15
CA ARG A 108 -1.63 -3.80 -17.36
C ARG A 108 -2.72 -3.43 -18.34
N ASP A 109 -2.64 -2.23 -18.90
CA ASP A 109 -3.41 -1.83 -20.06
C ASP A 109 -2.66 -2.25 -21.32
N VAL A 110 -3.18 -3.26 -22.02
CA VAL A 110 -2.57 -3.80 -23.25
C VAL A 110 -2.73 -2.85 -24.43
N ASP A 111 -3.73 -1.97 -24.38
CA ASP A 111 -3.98 -0.96 -25.42
C ASP A 111 -3.13 0.30 -25.17
N ASN A 112 -2.63 0.48 -23.94
CA ASN A 112 -1.80 1.61 -23.53
C ASN A 112 -0.50 1.16 -22.84
N MET A 113 0.36 0.49 -23.61
CA MET A 113 1.65 -0.07 -23.20
C MET A 113 2.75 1.00 -23.06
N VAL A 114 2.46 2.06 -22.31
CA VAL A 114 3.38 3.17 -22.02
C VAL A 114 3.92 3.03 -20.60
N LEU A 115 5.19 3.39 -20.38
CA LEU A 115 5.74 3.48 -19.04
C LEU A 115 5.09 4.69 -18.32
N PRO A 116 4.49 4.53 -17.12
CA PRO A 116 3.86 5.65 -16.41
C PRO A 116 4.93 6.54 -15.74
N SER A 117 5.82 7.14 -16.55
CA SER A 117 6.92 7.99 -16.13
C SER A 117 7.31 8.94 -17.26
N THR A 118 7.27 10.25 -16.98
CA THR A 118 7.75 11.29 -17.90
C THR A 118 9.27 11.29 -18.07
N LYS A 119 10.00 10.60 -17.18
CA LYS A 119 11.47 10.46 -17.24
C LYS A 119 11.94 9.26 -18.05
N GLY A 120 11.02 8.42 -18.56
CA GLY A 120 11.36 7.22 -19.33
C GLY A 120 11.97 6.07 -18.52
N MET A 121 12.03 6.18 -17.19
CA MET A 121 12.56 5.15 -16.29
C MET A 121 11.80 5.07 -14.96
N LEU A 122 11.79 3.88 -14.34
CA LEU A 122 11.17 3.48 -13.07
C LEU A 122 11.91 2.30 -12.41
#